data_AF-M4SUL6-F1
#
_entry.id   AF-M4SUL6-F1
#
_cell.length_a   1.000
_cell.length_b   1.000
_cell.length_c   1.000
_cell.angle_alpha   90.00
_cell.angle_beta   90.00
_cell.angle_gamma   90.00
#
_symmetry.space_group_name_H-M   'P 1'
#
loop_
_entity.id
_entity.type
_entity.pdbx_description
1 polymer ?
#
loop_
_entity_poly.entity_id
_entity_poly.type
_entity_poly.pdbx_seq_one_letter_code
_entity_poly.pdbx_strand_id
1 'polypeptide(L)'
;MTAAVKAAGQVSYASGRIDELMLLFKNAQRTNPSNSFCISARTQPNTESNEAASNGCKATDLTAEIPDATNLQEAAIQVFSASTALTGATGNSCALTAAVLTAYKKDTGNMLLLEGLIEIANTGGFATNNIEKAATETDILKPIASSYTATHNYLSATDTAQTLDADGLEKLLKPDAVGRKLKDTINSFYQYNPAKEEDDIKGIATNLFKIPADGSDSGFIKALKADKAVVPTRAQIDLQLTMQLDYQQLARKEEKKLTNFKQKKTNKKDSRLLQ
;
A
#
# COMPACT_ATOMS: atom_id res chain seq x y z
N MET A 1 -3.28 -8.02 -4.40
CA MET A 1 -4.60 -7.91 -3.73
C MET A 1 -4.69 -8.75 -2.44
N THR A 2 -4.43 -10.06 -2.47
CA THR A 2 -4.50 -10.94 -1.27
C THR A 2 -3.59 -10.51 -0.10
N ALA A 3 -2.40 -9.98 -0.37
CA ALA A 3 -1.48 -9.49 0.66
C ALA A 3 -2.01 -8.22 1.36
N ALA A 4 -2.59 -7.28 0.61
CA ALA A 4 -3.15 -6.04 1.16
C ALA A 4 -4.38 -6.29 2.03
N VAL A 5 -5.28 -7.20 1.61
CA VAL A 5 -6.47 -7.56 2.39
C VAL A 5 -6.10 -8.26 3.70
N LYS A 6 -5.13 -9.20 3.66
CA LYS A 6 -4.59 -9.82 4.87
C LYS A 6 -3.91 -8.80 5.78
N ALA A 7 -3.17 -7.86 5.18
CA ALA A 7 -2.47 -6.83 5.91
C ALA A 7 -3.44 -5.92 6.69
N ALA A 8 -4.46 -5.41 5.99
CA ALA A 8 -5.53 -4.62 6.56
C ALA A 8 -6.27 -5.40 7.66
N GLY A 9 -6.65 -6.66 7.40
CA GLY A 9 -7.38 -7.49 8.37
C GLY A 9 -6.61 -7.69 9.68
N GLN A 10 -5.31 -7.98 9.61
CA GLN A 10 -4.48 -8.15 10.81
C GLN A 10 -4.30 -6.84 11.59
N VAL A 11 -4.12 -5.70 10.90
CA VAL A 11 -4.00 -4.39 11.55
C VAL A 11 -5.30 -4.01 12.23
N SER A 12 -6.44 -4.21 11.56
CA SER A 12 -7.76 -3.98 12.15
C SER A 12 -8.00 -4.90 13.35
N TYR A 13 -7.58 -6.16 13.28
CA TYR A 13 -7.67 -7.08 14.41
C TYR A 13 -6.84 -6.61 15.62
N ALA A 14 -5.58 -6.26 15.41
CA ALA A 14 -4.71 -5.77 16.46
C ALA A 14 -5.22 -4.45 17.07
N SER A 15 -5.61 -3.49 16.22
CA SER A 15 -6.19 -2.21 16.65
C SER A 15 -7.45 -2.43 17.49
N GLY A 16 -8.39 -3.27 17.03
CA GLY A 16 -9.62 -3.54 17.77
C GLY A 16 -9.38 -4.16 19.15
N ARG A 17 -8.39 -5.05 19.29
CA ARG A 17 -8.01 -5.61 20.60
C ARG A 17 -7.44 -4.52 21.53
N ILE A 18 -6.62 -3.61 21.00
CA ILE A 18 -6.01 -2.50 21.76
C ILE A 18 -7.09 -1.48 22.14
N ASP A 19 -7.95 -1.10 21.21
CA ASP A 19 -9.06 -0.16 21.42
C ASP A 19 -10.01 -0.67 22.50
N GLU A 20 -10.38 -1.95 22.46
CA GLU A 20 -11.23 -2.55 23.49
C GLU A 20 -10.57 -2.51 24.86
N LEU A 21 -9.27 -2.79 24.96
CA LEU A 21 -8.57 -2.71 26.25
C LEU A 21 -8.52 -1.26 26.77
N MET A 22 -8.22 -0.29 25.90
CA MET A 22 -8.20 1.13 26.25
C MET A 22 -9.58 1.63 26.68
N LEU A 23 -10.64 1.21 25.98
CA LEU A 23 -12.02 1.52 26.33
C LEU A 23 -12.44 0.84 27.63
N LEU A 24 -11.98 -0.39 27.90
CA LEU A 24 -12.22 -1.06 29.17
C LEU A 24 -11.60 -0.26 30.32
N PHE A 25 -10.33 0.17 30.21
CA PHE A 25 -9.71 1.02 31.23
C PHE A 25 -10.43 2.37 31.36
N LYS A 26 -10.81 3.02 30.26
CA LYS A 26 -11.57 4.26 30.29
C LYS A 26 -12.89 4.11 31.04
N ASN A 27 -13.64 3.04 30.77
CA ASN A 27 -14.98 2.85 31.33
C ASN A 27 -14.95 2.22 32.73
N ALA A 28 -13.87 1.57 33.13
CA ALA A 28 -13.69 0.95 34.45
C ALA A 28 -13.28 1.93 35.56
N GLN A 29 -13.68 3.19 35.45
CA GLN A 29 -13.44 4.24 36.45
C GLN A 29 -14.75 4.67 37.12
N ARG A 30 -14.71 5.06 38.41
CA ARG A 30 -15.91 5.51 39.12
C ARG A 30 -16.22 6.97 38.75
N THR A 31 -17.50 7.28 38.57
CA THR A 31 -18.02 8.63 38.29
C THR A 31 -17.87 9.63 39.45
N ASN A 32 -17.39 9.18 40.63
CA ASN A 32 -17.26 10.01 41.83
C ASN A 32 -15.81 10.54 41.93
N PRO A 33 -15.60 11.86 42.13
CA PRO A 33 -14.36 12.58 41.77
C PRO A 33 -13.17 12.37 42.73
N SER A 34 -13.20 11.35 43.57
CA SER A 34 -12.22 11.19 44.65
C SER A 34 -11.67 9.77 44.70
N ASN A 35 -10.83 9.39 43.72
CA ASN A 35 -9.76 8.40 43.90
C ASN A 35 -9.87 7.02 43.20
N SER A 36 -10.41 6.91 41.98
CA SER A 36 -10.22 5.67 41.21
C SER A 36 -10.25 5.86 39.69
N PHE A 37 -9.10 6.20 39.09
CA PHE A 37 -8.93 6.26 37.64
C PHE A 37 -8.08 5.10 37.14
N CYS A 38 -8.49 4.49 36.04
CA CYS A 38 -7.73 3.47 35.32
C CYS A 38 -6.86 4.05 34.19
N ILE A 39 -7.12 5.30 33.79
CA ILE A 39 -6.27 6.09 32.90
C ILE A 39 -6.04 7.44 33.57
N SER A 40 -4.78 7.76 33.89
CA SER A 40 -4.44 9.01 34.60
C SER A 40 -3.57 9.93 33.76
N ALA A 41 -3.73 11.24 33.97
CA ALA A 41 -2.89 12.27 33.35
C ALA A 41 -1.53 12.42 34.05
N ARG A 42 -1.36 11.78 35.21
CA ARG A 42 -0.15 11.87 36.03
C ARG A 42 0.29 10.48 36.46
N THR A 43 1.56 10.35 36.78
CA THR A 43 2.15 9.13 37.33
C THR A 43 1.73 8.87 38.77
N GLN A 44 1.14 9.87 39.44
CA GLN A 44 0.64 9.77 40.80
C GLN A 44 -0.78 9.19 40.80
N PRO A 45 -1.10 8.25 41.72
CA PRO A 45 -2.44 7.68 41.80
C PRO A 45 -3.48 8.75 42.11
N ASN A 46 -4.68 8.57 41.56
CA ASN A 46 -5.90 9.27 42.01
C ASN A 46 -5.92 10.79 41.83
N THR A 47 -4.99 11.37 41.07
CA THR A 47 -4.88 12.83 40.95
C THR A 47 -5.74 13.42 39.83
N GLU A 48 -5.84 12.77 38.68
CA GLU A 48 -6.46 13.35 37.47
C GLU A 48 -6.75 12.26 36.42
N SER A 49 -7.96 12.23 35.84
CA SER A 49 -8.27 11.36 34.68
C SER A 49 -7.59 11.86 33.42
N ASN A 50 -7.19 10.95 32.53
CA ASN A 50 -6.79 11.27 31.16
C ASN A 50 -7.73 10.62 30.13
N GLU A 51 -8.95 11.12 30.06
CA GLU A 51 -9.93 10.72 29.04
C GLU A 51 -9.37 10.82 27.61
N ALA A 52 -8.53 11.83 27.37
CA ALA A 52 -7.99 12.14 26.06
C ALA A 52 -7.12 11.01 25.49
N ALA A 53 -6.47 10.21 26.34
CA ALA A 53 -5.69 9.05 25.92
C ALA A 53 -6.52 7.98 25.20
N SER A 54 -7.85 7.99 25.35
CA SER A 54 -8.77 7.08 24.67
C SER A 54 -9.51 7.70 23.48
N ASN A 55 -9.27 8.98 23.15
CA ASN A 55 -10.04 9.69 22.12
C ASN A 55 -9.88 9.08 20.71
N GLY A 56 -8.76 8.40 20.45
CA GLY A 56 -8.54 7.65 19.21
C GLY A 56 -9.28 6.32 19.15
N CYS A 57 -9.67 5.75 20.29
CA CYS A 57 -10.34 4.45 20.40
C CYS A 57 -11.85 4.62 20.16
N LYS A 58 -12.24 4.78 18.89
CA LYS A 58 -13.64 4.99 18.49
C LYS A 58 -13.94 4.26 17.18
N ALA A 59 -15.22 3.96 16.97
CA ALA A 59 -15.68 3.53 15.66
C ALA A 59 -15.51 4.69 14.67
N THR A 60 -14.72 4.45 13.62
CA THR A 60 -14.42 5.43 12.57
C THR A 60 -14.89 4.86 11.22
N ASP A 61 -15.54 5.69 10.41
CA ASP A 61 -15.90 5.32 9.04
C ASP A 61 -14.66 5.43 8.13
N LEU A 62 -13.99 4.30 7.94
CA LEU A 62 -12.78 4.21 7.12
C LEU A 62 -13.01 4.53 5.64
N THR A 63 -14.28 4.62 5.17
CA THR A 63 -14.56 5.00 3.77
C THR A 63 -14.43 6.50 3.51
N ALA A 64 -14.48 7.32 4.56
CA ALA A 64 -14.33 8.77 4.50
C ALA A 64 -12.93 9.25 4.91
N GLU A 65 -12.10 8.36 5.42
CA GLU A 65 -10.76 8.68 5.91
C GLU A 65 -9.75 8.84 4.78
N ILE A 66 -8.82 9.79 4.95
CA ILE A 66 -7.70 9.97 4.04
C ILE A 66 -6.67 8.87 4.33
N PRO A 67 -6.16 8.15 3.32
CA PRO A 67 -5.13 7.14 3.53
C PRO A 67 -3.89 7.72 4.22
N ASP A 68 -3.51 7.11 5.35
CA ASP A 68 -2.28 7.43 6.06
C ASP A 68 -1.10 6.65 5.46
N ALA A 69 0.03 7.34 5.29
CA ALA A 69 1.29 6.76 4.81
C ALA A 69 2.15 6.17 5.94
N THR A 70 1.64 6.04 7.16
CA THR A 70 2.38 5.46 8.28
C THR A 70 2.88 4.04 7.96
N ASN A 71 4.19 3.82 8.19
CA ASN A 71 4.79 2.49 8.19
C ASN A 71 4.45 1.79 9.51
N LEU A 72 3.40 0.96 9.47
CA LEU A 72 2.88 0.28 10.66
C LEU A 72 3.88 -0.67 11.33
N GLN A 73 4.86 -1.20 10.59
CA GLN A 73 5.93 -2.01 11.20
C GLN A 73 6.79 -1.16 12.13
N GLU A 74 7.28 -0.02 11.62
CA GLU A 74 8.12 0.90 12.40
C GLU A 74 7.35 1.46 13.59
N ALA A 75 6.10 1.88 13.37
CA ALA A 75 5.23 2.38 14.43
C ALA A 75 5.03 1.32 15.54
N ALA A 76 4.74 0.07 15.18
CA ALA A 76 4.56 -1.00 16.16
C ALA A 76 5.85 -1.28 16.96
N ILE A 77 7.00 -1.37 16.29
CA ILE A 77 8.30 -1.61 16.95
C ILE A 77 8.64 -0.46 17.91
N GLN A 78 8.41 0.78 17.48
CA GLN A 78 8.74 1.96 18.27
C GLN A 78 7.83 2.10 19.50
N VAL A 79 6.52 1.92 19.33
CA VAL A 79 5.56 2.11 20.43
C VAL A 79 5.58 0.93 21.39
N PHE A 80 5.61 -0.30 20.90
CA PHE A 80 5.52 -1.51 21.71
C PHE A 80 6.90 -2.15 21.88
N SER A 81 7.80 -1.40 22.53
CA SER A 81 9.13 -1.87 22.91
C SER A 81 9.16 -2.25 24.39
N ALA A 82 10.05 -3.17 24.80
CA ALA A 82 10.24 -3.48 26.22
C ALA A 82 10.76 -2.28 27.05
N SER A 83 11.25 -1.22 26.39
CA SER A 83 11.61 0.05 27.03
C SER A 83 10.44 1.04 27.17
N THR A 84 9.27 0.72 26.62
CA THR A 84 8.09 1.57 26.72
C THR A 84 7.53 1.48 28.13
N ALA A 85 7.70 2.55 28.90
CA ALA A 85 7.26 2.61 30.29
C ALA A 85 5.73 2.53 30.40
N LEU A 86 5.27 1.64 31.27
CA LEU A 86 3.91 1.60 31.80
C LEU A 86 3.95 2.15 33.21
N THR A 87 3.52 3.41 33.35
CA THR A 87 3.44 4.03 34.66
C THR A 87 2.11 3.65 35.32
N GLY A 88 2.20 3.03 36.49
CA GLY A 88 1.06 2.66 37.31
C GLY A 88 1.44 2.69 38.78
N ALA A 89 0.50 3.02 39.64
CA ALA A 89 0.70 2.98 41.08
C ALA A 89 0.23 1.64 41.65
N THR A 90 1.00 1.05 42.57
CA THR A 90 0.51 -0.03 43.44
C THR A 90 -0.52 0.56 44.40
N GLY A 91 -1.82 0.39 44.13
CA GLY A 91 -2.86 0.90 45.01
C GLY A 91 -4.25 0.95 44.39
N ASN A 92 -5.23 1.23 45.25
CA ASN A 92 -6.70 1.14 45.04
C ASN A 92 -7.31 2.06 43.96
N SER A 93 -6.51 2.54 43.00
CA SER A 93 -6.91 3.48 41.94
C SER A 93 -7.66 2.81 40.80
N CYS A 94 -7.23 1.61 40.39
CA CYS A 94 -7.84 0.89 39.28
C CYS A 94 -8.02 -0.57 39.69
N ALA A 95 -9.27 -1.05 39.72
CA ALA A 95 -9.54 -2.44 40.04
C ALA A 95 -8.93 -3.41 39.02
N LEU A 96 -8.78 -2.95 37.76
CA LEU A 96 -8.19 -3.75 36.68
C LEU A 96 -6.70 -4.04 36.89
N THR A 97 -5.99 -3.21 37.65
CA THR A 97 -4.57 -3.40 37.99
C THR A 97 -4.36 -3.77 39.47
N ALA A 98 -5.44 -4.08 40.19
CA ALA A 98 -5.36 -4.55 41.57
C ALA A 98 -4.69 -5.94 41.66
N ALA A 99 -4.29 -6.32 42.86
CA ALA A 99 -3.68 -7.63 43.11
C ALA A 99 -4.62 -8.77 42.67
N VAL A 100 -4.13 -9.61 41.77
CA VAL A 100 -4.91 -10.69 41.14
C VAL A 100 -5.48 -11.63 42.21
N LEU A 101 -4.62 -12.05 43.15
CA LEU A 101 -4.96 -12.94 44.25
C LEU A 101 -6.19 -12.49 45.05
N THR A 102 -6.31 -11.18 45.31
CA THR A 102 -7.34 -10.64 46.21
C THR A 102 -8.55 -10.10 45.45
N ALA A 103 -8.35 -9.50 44.28
CA ALA A 103 -9.41 -8.87 43.49
C ALA A 103 -10.19 -9.87 42.62
N TYR A 104 -9.53 -10.87 42.04
CA TYR A 104 -10.12 -11.79 41.06
C TYR A 104 -10.37 -13.21 41.60
N LYS A 105 -10.02 -13.46 42.87
CA LYS A 105 -10.32 -14.68 43.67
C LYS A 105 -10.34 -15.97 42.84
N LYS A 106 -9.23 -16.73 42.89
CA LYS A 106 -8.99 -18.14 42.45
C LYS A 106 -7.75 -18.28 41.57
N ASP A 107 -7.24 -17.19 41.02
CA ASP A 107 -5.97 -17.15 40.29
C ASP A 107 -4.79 -16.73 41.18
N THR A 108 -3.66 -17.41 40.98
CA THR A 108 -2.39 -17.18 41.69
C THR A 108 -1.28 -16.69 40.76
N GLY A 109 -1.56 -16.62 39.45
CA GLY A 109 -0.64 -16.13 38.42
C GLY A 109 -0.84 -14.65 38.10
N ASN A 110 0.06 -14.12 37.30
CA ASN A 110 -0.06 -12.79 36.72
C ASN A 110 -1.19 -12.77 35.67
N MET A 111 -1.84 -11.63 35.50
CA MET A 111 -2.87 -11.45 34.47
C MET A 111 -2.21 -10.92 33.19
N LEU A 112 -2.41 -11.64 32.10
CA LEU A 112 -1.85 -11.32 30.79
C LEU A 112 -2.88 -10.59 29.93
N LEU A 113 -2.58 -9.35 29.57
CA LEU A 113 -3.39 -8.56 28.65
C LEU A 113 -2.71 -8.52 27.28
N LEU A 114 -3.50 -8.53 26.21
CA LEU A 114 -3.00 -8.49 24.83
C LEU A 114 -1.88 -9.53 24.57
N GLU A 115 -2.12 -10.77 24.99
CA GLU A 115 -1.19 -11.91 24.80
C GLU A 115 0.16 -11.75 25.55
N GLY A 116 0.11 -11.00 26.65
CA GLY A 116 1.27 -10.73 27.50
C GLY A 116 2.09 -9.53 27.02
N LEU A 117 1.54 -8.69 26.14
CA LEU A 117 2.10 -7.36 25.87
C LEU A 117 2.16 -6.54 27.17
N ILE A 118 1.09 -6.63 27.96
CA ILE A 118 0.97 -6.00 29.27
C ILE A 118 0.73 -7.10 30.29
N GLU A 119 1.50 -7.08 31.37
CA GLU A 119 1.39 -8.06 32.44
C GLU A 119 1.10 -7.36 33.77
N ILE A 120 0.02 -7.79 34.43
CA ILE A 120 -0.37 -7.32 35.75
C ILE A 120 0.09 -8.34 36.76
N ALA A 121 0.95 -7.91 37.68
CA ALA A 121 1.52 -8.79 38.69
C ALA A 121 0.43 -9.35 39.61
N ASN A 122 0.63 -10.56 40.11
CA ASN A 122 -0.26 -11.17 41.09
C ASN A 122 -0.42 -10.29 42.36
N THR A 123 0.62 -9.54 42.72
CA THR A 123 0.62 -8.57 43.82
C THR A 123 0.01 -7.21 43.48
N GLY A 124 -0.42 -7.02 42.22
CA GLY A 124 -0.99 -5.78 41.71
C GLY A 124 0.05 -4.88 41.04
N GLY A 125 -0.42 -3.95 40.21
CA GLY A 125 0.41 -3.11 39.36
C GLY A 125 0.97 -3.86 38.14
N PHE A 126 1.69 -3.14 37.28
CA PHE A 126 2.39 -3.74 36.14
C PHE A 126 3.64 -4.49 36.62
N ALA A 127 3.90 -5.69 36.09
CA ALA A 127 4.97 -6.56 36.59
C ALA A 127 6.37 -5.94 36.46
N THR A 128 6.64 -5.24 35.35
CA THR A 128 7.96 -4.65 35.05
C THR A 128 7.94 -3.12 34.97
N ASN A 129 6.79 -2.47 35.20
CA ASN A 129 6.55 -1.05 34.88
C ASN A 129 6.88 -0.66 33.42
N ASN A 130 6.95 -1.65 32.53
CA ASN A 130 7.13 -1.49 31.10
C ASN A 130 6.16 -2.43 30.36
N ILE A 131 6.06 -2.25 29.06
CA ILE A 131 5.55 -3.29 28.16
C ILE A 131 6.42 -4.54 28.38
N GLU A 132 5.77 -5.68 28.63
CA GLU A 132 6.46 -6.91 29.04
C GLU A 132 7.09 -7.63 27.85
N LYS A 133 6.36 -7.68 26.74
CA LYS A 133 6.81 -8.29 25.49
C LYS A 133 6.83 -7.25 24.39
N ALA A 134 7.89 -7.22 23.59
CA ALA A 134 7.92 -6.32 22.44
C ALA A 134 6.89 -6.74 21.36
N ALA A 135 6.66 -5.85 20.40
CA ALA A 135 5.78 -6.09 19.25
C ALA A 135 6.16 -7.37 18.48
N THR A 136 7.45 -7.71 18.42
CA THR A 136 7.99 -8.90 17.74
C THR A 136 7.75 -10.21 18.49
N GLU A 137 7.30 -10.14 19.75
CA GLU A 137 7.15 -11.27 20.67
C GLU A 137 5.68 -11.61 20.98
N THR A 138 4.74 -10.73 20.60
CA THR A 138 3.30 -10.92 20.84
C THR A 138 2.58 -11.31 19.55
N ASP A 139 1.80 -12.41 19.55
CA ASP A 139 1.24 -12.95 18.31
C ASP A 139 0.28 -11.98 17.60
N ILE A 140 -0.44 -11.13 18.35
CA ILE A 140 -1.25 -10.04 17.79
C ILE A 140 -0.47 -9.00 16.97
N LEU A 141 0.78 -8.66 17.34
CA LEU A 141 1.57 -7.59 16.72
C LEU A 141 2.72 -8.12 15.88
N LYS A 142 3.20 -9.33 16.14
CA LYS A 142 4.37 -9.94 15.48
C LYS A 142 4.26 -9.95 13.96
N PRO A 143 3.11 -10.28 13.33
CA PRO A 143 2.99 -10.20 11.87
C PRO A 143 3.22 -8.77 11.35
N ILE A 144 2.72 -7.76 12.06
CA ILE A 144 2.86 -6.34 11.75
C ILE A 144 4.33 -5.93 11.91
N ALA A 145 4.93 -6.23 13.07
CA ALA A 145 6.29 -5.88 13.41
C ALA A 145 7.37 -6.58 12.57
N SER A 146 7.03 -7.68 11.87
CA SER A 146 8.03 -8.48 11.15
C SER A 146 8.05 -8.28 9.63
N SER A 147 6.96 -7.80 9.02
CA SER A 147 6.83 -7.86 7.55
C SER A 147 6.14 -6.68 6.86
N TYR A 148 5.66 -5.69 7.62
CA TYR A 148 4.78 -4.66 7.05
C TYR A 148 5.52 -3.53 6.36
N THR A 149 6.83 -3.36 6.53
CA THR A 149 7.61 -2.41 5.73
C THR A 149 7.58 -2.77 4.24
N ALA A 150 7.65 -4.07 3.90
CA ALA A 150 7.53 -4.49 2.50
C ALA A 150 6.12 -4.22 1.94
N THR A 151 5.09 -4.42 2.76
CA THR A 151 3.70 -4.12 2.39
C THR A 151 3.48 -2.61 2.24
N HIS A 152 4.01 -1.80 3.15
CA HIS A 152 4.01 -0.35 3.08
C HIS A 152 4.67 0.12 1.78
N ASN A 153 5.89 -0.32 1.49
CA ASN A 153 6.59 0.03 0.26
C ASN A 153 5.81 -0.37 -1.01
N TYR A 154 5.12 -1.53 -0.99
CA TYR A 154 4.29 -1.96 -2.10
C TYR A 154 3.04 -1.09 -2.29
N LEU A 155 2.37 -0.70 -1.20
CA LEU A 155 1.15 0.12 -1.25
C LEU A 155 1.44 1.60 -1.49
N SER A 156 2.59 2.08 -1.04
CA SER A 156 3.07 3.45 -1.21
C SER A 156 3.88 3.65 -2.49
N ALA A 157 4.23 2.57 -3.19
CA ALA A 157 4.71 2.66 -4.54
C ALA A 157 3.61 3.31 -5.38
N THR A 158 3.85 4.55 -5.81
CA THR A 158 3.13 5.10 -6.95
C THR A 158 3.24 4.07 -8.06
N ASP A 159 2.10 3.72 -8.67
CA ASP A 159 2.09 2.86 -9.85
C ASP A 159 2.92 3.58 -10.92
N THR A 160 4.21 3.27 -10.96
CA THR A 160 5.07 3.59 -12.09
C THR A 160 4.77 2.57 -13.17
N ALA A 161 3.49 2.34 -13.50
CA ALA A 161 3.10 2.63 -14.86
C ALA A 161 3.68 4.01 -15.18
N GLN A 162 4.96 4.04 -15.56
CA GLN A 162 5.53 5.16 -16.26
C GLN A 162 4.52 5.38 -17.36
N THR A 163 3.73 6.44 -17.25
CA THR A 163 3.21 7.10 -18.42
C THR A 163 4.47 7.43 -19.20
N LEU A 164 4.91 6.50 -20.06
CA LEU A 164 5.87 6.77 -21.10
C LEU A 164 5.11 7.70 -22.03
N ASP A 165 5.16 8.98 -21.68
CA ASP A 165 4.85 10.05 -22.58
C ASP A 165 5.85 10.02 -23.76
N ALA A 166 5.64 10.90 -24.73
CA ALA A 166 6.50 10.97 -25.89
C ALA A 166 7.99 11.09 -25.52
N ASP A 167 8.30 11.81 -24.44
CA ASP A 167 9.67 12.06 -23.96
C ASP A 167 10.29 10.81 -23.32
N GLY A 168 9.51 10.06 -22.55
CA GLY A 168 9.89 8.76 -22.01
C GLY A 168 10.20 7.75 -23.13
N LEU A 169 9.38 7.75 -24.18
CA LEU A 169 9.56 6.87 -25.34
C LEU A 169 10.77 7.29 -26.18
N GLU A 170 11.03 8.59 -26.28
CA GLU A 170 12.22 9.14 -26.96
C GLU A 170 13.51 8.73 -26.23
N LYS A 171 13.56 8.82 -24.89
CA LYS A 171 14.69 8.35 -24.08
C LYS A 171 14.93 6.84 -24.22
N LEU A 172 13.89 6.05 -24.48
CA LEU A 172 14.02 4.62 -24.72
C LEU A 172 14.64 4.32 -26.09
N LEU A 173 14.32 5.13 -27.09
CA LEU A 173 14.76 4.97 -28.48
C LEU A 173 16.09 5.71 -28.79
N LYS A 174 16.85 6.16 -27.80
CA LYS A 174 18.18 6.75 -28.03
C LYS A 174 19.22 5.66 -28.38
N PRO A 175 20.17 5.95 -29.30
CA PRO A 175 21.13 4.97 -29.83
C PRO A 175 21.91 4.19 -28.77
N ASP A 176 22.26 4.82 -27.64
CA ASP A 176 23.14 4.23 -26.63
C ASP A 176 22.41 3.33 -25.61
N ALA A 177 21.08 3.44 -25.53
CA ALA A 177 20.28 2.69 -24.56
C ALA A 177 19.37 1.64 -25.19
N VAL A 178 19.07 1.76 -26.49
CA VAL A 178 18.03 0.98 -27.16
C VAL A 178 18.36 -0.52 -27.23
N GLY A 179 19.63 -0.88 -27.44
CA GLY A 179 20.08 -2.28 -27.50
C GLY A 179 19.76 -3.01 -26.19
N ARG A 180 20.24 -2.47 -25.07
CA ARG A 180 19.98 -3.02 -23.73
C ARG A 180 18.50 -3.03 -23.38
N LYS A 181 17.80 -1.90 -23.61
CA LYS A 181 16.41 -1.72 -23.15
C LYS A 181 15.39 -2.57 -23.92
N LEU A 182 15.68 -2.92 -25.18
CA LEU A 182 14.76 -3.69 -26.02
C LEU A 182 15.19 -5.13 -26.29
N LYS A 183 16.32 -5.59 -25.72
CA LYS A 183 16.87 -6.94 -25.95
C LYS A 183 15.83 -8.03 -25.72
N ASP A 184 15.22 -8.06 -24.54
CA ASP A 184 14.28 -9.13 -24.18
C ASP A 184 12.99 -9.03 -25.00
N THR A 185 12.46 -7.82 -25.18
CA THR A 185 11.23 -7.57 -25.94
C THR A 185 11.37 -7.99 -27.40
N ILE A 186 12.45 -7.60 -28.07
CA ILE A 186 12.68 -7.92 -29.49
C ILE A 186 12.99 -9.41 -29.66
N ASN A 187 13.79 -10.02 -28.79
CA ASN A 187 14.05 -11.46 -28.82
C ASN A 187 12.77 -12.28 -28.61
N SER A 188 11.93 -11.87 -27.66
CA SER A 188 10.63 -12.51 -27.40
C SER A 188 9.66 -12.35 -28.56
N PHE A 189 9.53 -11.14 -29.12
CA PHE A 189 8.61 -10.85 -30.22
C PHE A 189 8.95 -11.63 -31.49
N TYR A 190 10.23 -11.68 -31.88
CA TYR A 190 10.68 -12.43 -33.06
C TYR A 190 11.02 -13.89 -32.77
N GLN A 191 10.97 -14.32 -31.51
CA GLN A 191 11.30 -15.67 -31.07
C GLN A 191 12.69 -16.15 -31.55
N TYR A 192 13.70 -15.26 -31.49
CA TYR A 192 15.05 -15.61 -31.95
C TYR A 192 15.64 -16.75 -31.11
N ASN A 193 16.21 -17.75 -31.79
CA ASN A 193 16.95 -18.84 -31.17
C ASN A 193 18.21 -19.17 -32.01
N PRO A 194 19.43 -18.93 -31.49
CA PRO A 194 19.72 -18.34 -30.19
C PRO A 194 19.29 -16.87 -30.10
N ALA A 195 19.09 -16.38 -28.87
CA ALA A 195 18.78 -14.98 -28.62
C ALA A 195 19.91 -14.08 -29.14
N LYS A 196 19.54 -12.93 -29.69
CA LYS A 196 20.49 -11.93 -30.20
C LYS A 196 21.04 -11.07 -29.07
N GLU A 197 22.30 -10.70 -29.21
CA GLU A 197 23.02 -9.88 -28.24
C GLU A 197 22.73 -8.39 -28.41
N GLU A 198 23.16 -7.58 -27.44
CA GLU A 198 22.81 -6.16 -27.33
C GLU A 198 23.12 -5.36 -28.61
N ASP A 199 24.29 -5.57 -29.21
CA ASP A 199 24.70 -4.85 -30.43
C ASP A 199 23.86 -5.23 -31.66
N ASP A 200 23.50 -6.50 -31.79
CA ASP A 200 22.59 -6.97 -32.84
C ASP A 200 21.20 -6.34 -32.68
N ILE A 201 20.70 -6.30 -31.44
CA ILE A 201 19.42 -5.68 -31.12
C ILE A 201 19.46 -4.18 -31.39
N LYS A 202 20.56 -3.50 -31.06
CA LYS A 202 20.75 -2.07 -31.38
C LYS A 202 20.61 -1.84 -32.88
N GLY A 203 21.24 -2.66 -33.72
CA GLY A 203 21.09 -2.59 -35.18
C GLY A 203 19.66 -2.83 -35.66
N ILE A 204 18.99 -3.85 -35.12
CA ILE A 204 17.59 -4.17 -35.45
C ILE A 204 16.64 -3.02 -35.04
N ALA A 205 16.75 -2.55 -33.81
CA ALA A 205 15.90 -1.48 -33.27
C ALA A 205 16.12 -0.16 -34.02
N THR A 206 17.37 0.17 -34.37
CA THR A 206 17.70 1.35 -35.18
C THR A 206 16.97 1.33 -36.52
N ASN A 207 16.95 0.18 -37.18
CA ASN A 207 16.25 -0.01 -38.45
C ASN A 207 14.73 -0.01 -38.32
N LEU A 208 14.20 -0.63 -37.26
CA LEU A 208 12.77 -0.77 -37.00
C LEU A 208 12.13 0.57 -36.65
N PHE A 209 12.74 1.32 -35.73
CA PHE A 209 12.21 2.61 -35.24
C PHE A 209 12.74 3.82 -36.00
N LYS A 210 13.65 3.62 -36.97
CA LYS A 210 14.32 4.69 -37.74
C LYS A 210 15.03 5.67 -36.80
N ILE A 211 15.90 5.14 -35.95
CA ILE A 211 16.67 5.93 -34.97
C ILE A 211 17.85 6.57 -35.71
N PRO A 212 17.97 7.91 -35.72
CA PRO A 212 19.08 8.57 -36.40
C PRO A 212 20.35 8.54 -35.53
N ALA A 213 21.51 8.58 -36.20
CA ALA A 213 22.81 8.53 -35.52
C ALA A 213 23.14 9.81 -34.73
N ASP A 214 22.52 10.95 -35.10
CA ASP A 214 22.68 12.25 -34.44
C ASP A 214 21.89 12.37 -33.13
N GLY A 215 21.12 11.34 -32.76
CA GLY A 215 20.31 11.32 -31.54
C GLY A 215 19.06 12.19 -31.59
N SER A 216 18.68 12.71 -32.77
CA SER A 216 17.40 13.40 -32.98
C SER A 216 16.20 12.43 -32.93
N ASP A 217 14.97 12.97 -32.92
CA ASP A 217 13.74 12.17 -32.85
C ASP A 217 13.72 11.04 -33.90
N SER A 218 13.49 9.82 -33.41
CA SER A 218 13.30 8.65 -34.28
C SER A 218 12.10 8.83 -35.21
N GLY A 219 12.14 8.17 -36.37
CA GLY A 219 11.01 8.21 -37.30
C GLY A 219 9.70 7.72 -36.67
N PHE A 220 9.78 6.78 -35.72
CA PHE A 220 8.63 6.34 -34.93
C PHE A 220 8.04 7.46 -34.07
N ILE A 221 8.89 8.18 -33.31
CA ILE A 221 8.44 9.30 -32.46
C ILE A 221 7.85 10.43 -33.30
N LYS A 222 8.47 10.76 -34.44
CA LYS A 222 7.94 11.75 -35.39
C LYS A 222 6.55 11.35 -35.90
N ALA A 223 6.38 10.09 -36.30
CA ALA A 223 5.10 9.57 -36.76
C ALA A 223 4.04 9.58 -35.64
N LEU A 224 4.42 9.23 -34.41
CA LEU A 224 3.52 9.23 -33.27
C LEU A 224 3.07 10.65 -32.89
N LYS A 225 4.00 11.61 -32.83
CA LYS A 225 3.72 13.03 -32.56
C LYS A 225 2.85 13.67 -33.65
N ALA A 226 2.90 13.17 -34.88
CA ALA A 226 2.12 13.66 -36.02
C ALA A 226 0.82 12.89 -36.29
N ASP A 227 0.58 11.73 -35.66
CA ASP A 227 -0.61 10.91 -35.91
C ASP A 227 -1.87 11.65 -35.47
N LYS A 228 -2.79 11.83 -36.42
CA LYS A 228 -4.08 12.47 -36.18
C LYS A 228 -5.20 11.45 -36.34
N ALA A 229 -6.21 11.55 -35.47
CA ALA A 229 -7.46 10.82 -35.60
C ALA A 229 -8.59 11.79 -35.89
N VAL A 230 -9.52 11.34 -36.73
CA VAL A 230 -10.82 11.98 -36.85
C VAL A 230 -11.64 11.62 -35.62
N VAL A 231 -12.00 12.62 -34.81
CA VAL A 231 -12.88 12.45 -33.66
C VAL A 231 -14.23 13.06 -34.03
N PRO A 232 -15.31 12.25 -34.14
CA PRO A 232 -16.63 12.80 -34.35
C PRO A 232 -17.10 13.49 -33.07
N THR A 233 -17.06 14.83 -33.06
CA THR A 233 -17.77 15.61 -32.05
C THR A 233 -19.16 15.95 -32.57
N ARG A 234 -20.11 16.25 -31.67
CA ARG A 234 -21.51 16.57 -32.05
C ARG A 234 -21.65 17.80 -32.96
N ALA A 235 -20.60 18.61 -33.13
CA ALA A 235 -20.64 19.84 -33.91
C ALA A 235 -19.73 19.84 -35.14
N GLN A 236 -18.63 19.07 -35.18
CA GLN A 236 -17.66 19.08 -36.29
C GLN A 236 -16.78 17.82 -36.34
N ILE A 237 -16.27 17.51 -37.54
CA ILE A 237 -15.23 16.51 -37.79
C ILE A 237 -13.87 17.21 -37.64
N ASP A 238 -13.29 17.19 -36.43
CA ASP A 238 -11.96 17.74 -36.20
C ASP A 238 -10.89 16.64 -36.16
N LEU A 239 -9.75 16.94 -36.79
CA LEU A 239 -8.54 16.13 -36.69
C LEU A 239 -7.81 16.50 -35.40
N GLN A 240 -7.83 15.59 -34.44
CA GLN A 240 -7.09 15.73 -33.17
C GLN A 240 -5.86 14.84 -33.15
N LEU A 241 -4.83 15.24 -32.44
CA LEU A 241 -3.64 14.41 -32.24
C LEU A 241 -4.04 13.15 -31.46
N THR A 242 -3.67 11.97 -31.96
CA THR A 242 -4.06 10.69 -31.35
C THR A 242 -3.55 10.57 -29.92
N MET A 243 -2.39 11.15 -29.59
CA MET A 243 -1.84 11.16 -28.23
C MET A 243 -2.63 12.04 -27.24
N GLN A 244 -3.52 12.91 -27.73
CA GLN A 244 -4.34 13.79 -26.91
C GLN A 244 -5.76 13.24 -26.68
N LEU A 245 -6.06 12.06 -27.22
CA LEU A 245 -7.36 11.42 -27.08
C LEU A 245 -7.48 10.71 -25.75
N ASP A 246 -8.69 10.72 -25.19
CA ASP A 246 -9.00 9.90 -24.03
C ASP A 246 -9.07 8.40 -24.39
N TYR A 247 -9.05 7.55 -23.36
CA TYR A 247 -9.07 6.10 -23.53
C TYR A 247 -10.29 5.60 -24.31
N GLN A 248 -11.47 6.19 -24.12
CA GLN A 248 -12.69 5.75 -24.81
C GLN A 248 -12.64 6.12 -26.30
N GLN A 249 -12.10 7.28 -26.63
CA GLN A 249 -11.86 7.71 -28.00
C GLN A 249 -10.84 6.82 -28.72
N LEU A 250 -9.75 6.44 -28.03
CA LEU A 250 -8.75 5.51 -28.55
C LEU A 250 -9.33 4.11 -28.79
N ALA A 251 -10.07 3.57 -27.82
CA ALA A 251 -10.67 2.24 -27.93
C ALA A 251 -11.64 2.15 -29.14
N ARG A 252 -12.48 3.17 -29.34
CA ARG A 252 -13.39 3.24 -30.50
C ARG A 252 -12.63 3.33 -31.83
N LYS A 253 -11.49 4.03 -31.87
CA LYS A 253 -10.63 4.12 -33.08
C LYS A 253 -10.03 2.76 -33.43
N GLU A 254 -9.47 2.06 -32.44
CA GLU A 254 -8.88 0.73 -32.62
C GLU A 254 -9.93 -0.30 -33.06
N GLU A 255 -11.12 -0.29 -32.46
CA GLU A 255 -12.22 -1.16 -32.86
C GLU A 255 -12.66 -0.89 -34.31
N LYS A 256 -12.78 0.40 -34.71
CA LYS A 256 -13.11 0.78 -36.09
C LYS A 256 -12.01 0.38 -37.08
N LYS A 257 -10.73 0.57 -36.74
CA LYS A 257 -9.59 0.13 -37.55
C LYS A 257 -9.57 -1.39 -37.71
N LEU A 258 -9.77 -2.13 -36.62
CA LEU A 258 -9.81 -3.60 -36.63
C LEU A 258 -10.97 -4.11 -37.50
N THR A 259 -12.14 -3.47 -37.40
CA THR A 259 -13.32 -3.80 -38.22
C THR A 259 -13.06 -3.54 -39.71
N ASN A 260 -12.49 -2.38 -40.04
CA ASN A 260 -12.12 -2.04 -41.42
C ASN A 260 -11.05 -3.00 -41.98
N PHE A 261 -10.09 -3.41 -41.15
CA PHE A 261 -9.05 -4.37 -41.54
C PHE A 261 -9.66 -5.75 -41.82
N LYS A 262 -10.55 -6.23 -40.95
CA LYS A 262 -11.29 -7.48 -41.15
C LYS A 262 -12.13 -7.43 -42.43
N GLN A 263 -12.88 -6.36 -42.67
CA GLN A 263 -13.68 -6.17 -43.89
C GLN A 263 -12.82 -6.16 -45.17
N LYS A 264 -11.68 -5.45 -45.16
CA LYS A 264 -10.74 -5.47 -46.30
C LYS A 264 -10.20 -6.87 -46.57
N LYS A 265 -9.99 -7.68 -45.52
CA LYS A 265 -9.52 -9.07 -45.64
C LYS A 265 -10.60 -9.98 -46.23
N THR A 266 -11.87 -9.77 -45.88
CA THR A 266 -13.03 -10.48 -46.44
C THR A 266 -13.22 -10.14 -47.93
N ASN A 267 -13.24 -8.85 -48.28
CA ASN A 267 -13.41 -8.41 -49.68
C ASN A 267 -12.27 -8.87 -50.60
N LYS A 268 -11.04 -9.00 -50.06
CA LYS A 268 -9.90 -9.54 -50.81
C LYS A 268 -9.97 -11.06 -51.00
N LYS A 269 -10.77 -11.76 -50.18
CA LYS A 269 -11.04 -13.20 -50.29
C LYS A 269 -12.13 -13.46 -51.34
N ASP A 270 -13.18 -12.64 -51.36
CA ASP A 270 -14.27 -12.74 -52.35
C ASP A 270 -13.80 -12.38 -53.76
N SER A 271 -12.92 -11.38 -53.90
CA SER A 271 -12.34 -11.03 -55.21
C SER A 271 -11.37 -12.07 -55.79
N ARG A 272 -10.94 -13.08 -55.00
CA ARG A 272 -10.11 -14.21 -55.47
C ARG A 272 -10.92 -15.46 -55.79
N LEU A 273 -12.22 -15.47 -55.49
CA LEU A 273 -13.17 -16.55 -55.83
C LEU A 273 -13.96 -16.26 -57.12
N LEU A 274 -13.72 -15.10 -57.74
CA LEU A 274 -14.35 -14.62 -58.98
C LEU A 274 -13.36 -14.50 -60.15
N GLN A 275 -12.18 -15.13 -60.06
CA GLN A 275 -11.23 -15.35 -61.16
C GLN A 275 -11.10 -16.84 -61.40
#